data_AF-A0A1U7PQP7-F1
#
_entry.id   AF-A0A1U7PQP7-F1
#
_cell.length_a   1.000
_cell.length_b   1.000
_cell.length_c   1.000
_cell.angle_alpha   90.00
_cell.angle_beta   90.00
_cell.angle_gamma   90.00
#
_symmetry.space_group_name_H-M   'P 1'
#
loop_
_entity.id
_entity.type
_entity.pdbx_description
1 polymer ?
#
loop_
_entity_poly.entity_id
_entity_poly.type
_entity_poly.pdbx_seq_one_letter_code
_entity_poly.pdbx_strand_id
1 'polypeptide(L)'
;MLEFPSKREYLSRSLFIRKGEDFVENVVISYFRVESEAFQALSELKKLSEYEDEAVLSQVGVLKKEHGNILLKDSFDTGKVSADDTLIGSIVGGLAGIIAGPLGVLLGVGIGGSVGLLADAADMKREAGLFWSMTLRMKDGDVAIVAVVQEKSEEPLNRIFGKFETVVERYPAAEIQEEIEHAREVQDDLEKQARNKMAEERSAMREKKVDEYKKKMQDDFLKLKERFNG
;
A
#
# COMPACT_ATOMS: atom_id res chain seq x y z
N MET A 1 25.59 9.07 -2.02
CA MET A 1 25.24 8.95 -0.59
C MET A 1 24.34 10.12 -0.30
N LEU A 2 23.02 9.90 -0.30
CA LEU A 2 22.03 10.95 -0.03
C LEU A 2 21.94 11.07 1.50
N GLU A 3 22.28 12.24 2.03
CA GLU A 3 22.14 12.52 3.46
C GLU A 3 20.69 12.94 3.74
N PHE A 4 20.00 12.13 4.55
CA PHE A 4 18.67 12.45 5.06
C PHE A 4 18.79 13.51 6.17
N PRO A 5 17.95 14.57 6.18
CA PRO A 5 17.99 15.57 7.24
C PRO A 5 17.59 14.97 8.59
N SER A 6 18.18 15.49 9.67
CA SER A 6 17.89 15.00 11.01
C SER A 6 16.46 15.34 11.45
N LYS A 7 15.86 14.52 12.32
CA LYS A 7 14.48 14.68 12.85
C LYS A 7 14.19 16.08 13.44
N ARG A 8 15.21 16.82 13.90
CA ARG A 8 15.08 18.20 14.39
C ARG A 8 14.93 19.25 13.28
N GLU A 9 15.48 18.97 12.11
CA GLU A 9 15.49 19.90 10.98
C GLU A 9 14.15 19.87 10.24
N TYR A 10 13.49 18.71 10.19
CA TYR A 10 12.08 18.57 9.77
C TYR A 10 11.15 19.40 10.66
N LEU A 11 11.28 19.27 11.99
CA LEU A 11 10.47 20.03 12.95
C LEU A 11 10.70 21.55 12.89
N SER A 12 11.85 21.98 12.34
CA SER A 12 12.17 23.40 12.19
C SER A 12 11.60 23.99 10.89
N ARG A 13 11.45 23.17 9.82
CA ARG A 13 10.79 23.59 8.57
C ARG A 13 9.27 23.66 8.71
N SER A 14 8.67 22.84 9.58
CA SER A 14 7.23 22.94 9.91
C SER A 14 6.86 24.18 10.75
N LEU A 15 7.84 24.96 11.23
CA LEU A 15 7.60 26.09 12.12
C LEU A 15 7.32 27.43 11.39
N PHE A 16 7.21 27.42 10.06
CA PHE A 16 6.84 28.59 9.26
C PHE A 16 5.34 28.58 8.86
N ILE A 17 4.47 28.10 9.75
CA ILE A 17 3.02 28.16 9.57
C ILE A 17 2.47 29.47 10.14
N ARG A 18 1.68 30.15 9.31
CA ARG A 18 0.99 31.41 9.59
C ARG A 18 0.07 31.26 10.81
N LYS A 19 0.10 32.24 11.72
CA LYS A 19 -0.83 32.41 12.85
C LYS A 19 -2.29 32.06 12.49
N GLY A 20 -2.84 31.04 13.13
CA GLY A 20 -4.29 30.84 13.29
C GLY A 20 -4.75 29.40 13.09
N GLU A 21 -4.64 28.58 14.15
CA GLU A 21 -5.12 27.19 14.31
C GLU A 21 -4.32 26.10 13.55
N ASP A 22 -3.48 25.37 14.30
CA ASP A 22 -2.76 24.17 13.83
C ASP A 22 -3.75 23.01 13.62
N PHE A 23 -4.36 22.92 12.44
CA PHE A 23 -5.03 21.68 12.04
C PHE A 23 -3.99 20.68 11.56
N VAL A 24 -3.72 19.66 12.37
CA VAL A 24 -2.84 18.56 11.98
C VAL A 24 -3.66 17.57 11.15
N GLU A 25 -3.24 17.36 9.90
CA GLU A 25 -3.83 16.32 9.05
C GLU A 25 -3.27 14.95 9.46
N ASN A 26 -4.19 14.04 9.77
CA ASN A 26 -3.88 12.69 10.23
C ASN A 26 -4.49 11.66 9.29
N VAL A 27 -3.82 10.52 9.22
CA VAL A 27 -4.37 9.27 8.71
C VAL A 27 -4.84 8.47 9.91
N VAL A 28 -6.16 8.33 10.06
CA VAL A 28 -6.82 7.55 11.09
C VAL A 28 -7.20 6.19 10.54
N ILE A 29 -6.88 5.15 11.27
CA ILE A 29 -7.13 3.77 10.85
C ILE A 29 -7.88 3.04 11.94
N SER A 30 -8.97 2.39 11.55
CA SER A 30 -9.76 1.57 12.45
C SER A 30 -9.89 0.15 11.90
N TYR A 31 -9.52 -0.84 12.72
CA TYR A 31 -9.55 -2.26 12.35
C TYR A 31 -10.80 -2.93 12.90
N PHE A 32 -11.50 -3.66 12.03
CA PHE A 32 -12.76 -4.36 12.28
C PHE A 32 -12.61 -5.85 11.99
N ARG A 33 -13.19 -6.70 12.83
CA ARG A 33 -13.30 -8.15 12.57
C ARG A 33 -14.54 -8.50 11.74
N VAL A 34 -15.54 -7.62 11.73
CA VAL A 34 -16.83 -7.85 11.09
C VAL A 34 -17.02 -6.84 9.96
N GLU A 35 -17.12 -7.34 8.73
CA GLU A 35 -17.22 -6.49 7.54
C GLU A 35 -18.44 -5.57 7.56
N SER A 36 -19.60 -6.05 8.01
CA SER A 36 -20.81 -5.22 8.09
C SER A 36 -20.66 -4.05 9.06
N GLU A 37 -19.89 -4.18 10.13
CA GLU A 37 -19.63 -3.10 11.09
C GLU A 37 -18.76 -2.00 10.46
N ALA A 38 -17.75 -2.39 9.68
CA ALA A 38 -16.93 -1.44 8.94
C ALA A 38 -17.77 -0.62 7.94
N PHE A 39 -18.68 -1.26 7.19
CA PHE A 39 -19.56 -0.55 6.26
C PHE A 39 -20.61 0.34 6.95
N GLN A 40 -21.06 -0.05 8.15
CA GLN A 40 -21.90 0.81 8.99
C GLN A 40 -21.12 2.05 9.44
N ALA A 41 -19.89 1.88 9.96
CA ALA A 41 -19.01 2.99 10.34
C ALA A 41 -18.70 3.90 9.13
N LEU A 42 -18.42 3.33 7.95
CA LEU A 42 -18.21 4.10 6.72
C LEU A 42 -19.41 4.99 6.39
N SER A 43 -20.62 4.45 6.56
CA SER A 43 -21.87 5.18 6.30
C SER A 43 -22.07 6.33 7.30
N GLU A 44 -21.66 6.15 8.55
CA GLU A 44 -21.64 7.23 9.54
C GLU A 44 -20.58 8.29 9.24
N LEU A 45 -19.39 7.90 8.78
CA LEU A 45 -18.35 8.84 8.35
C LEU A 45 -18.77 9.65 7.12
N LYS A 46 -19.49 9.04 6.17
CA LYS A 46 -20.10 9.77 5.04
C LYS A 46 -21.03 10.87 5.54
N LYS A 47 -21.93 10.55 6.49
CA LYS A 47 -22.80 11.55 7.12
C LYS A 47 -21.99 12.62 7.85
N LEU A 48 -21.00 12.23 8.66
CA LEU A 48 -20.15 13.18 9.39
C LEU A 48 -19.49 14.20 8.44
N SER A 49 -19.02 13.74 7.27
CA SER A 49 -18.37 14.59 6.27
C SER A 49 -19.26 15.67 5.66
N GLU A 50 -20.59 15.49 5.74
CA GLU A 50 -21.61 16.43 5.25
C GLU A 50 -21.96 17.53 6.27
N TYR A 51 -21.82 17.28 7.58
CA TYR A 51 -22.49 18.09 8.62
C TYR A 51 -21.60 18.70 9.72
N GLU A 52 -20.31 18.36 9.86
CA GLU A 52 -19.50 18.85 10.99
C GLU A 52 -18.26 19.70 10.64
N ASP A 53 -18.04 20.76 11.43
CA ASP A 53 -16.89 21.68 11.39
C ASP A 53 -15.72 21.26 12.32
N GLU A 54 -15.92 20.21 13.14
CA GLU A 54 -14.93 19.73 14.13
C GLU A 54 -13.93 18.72 13.56
N ALA A 55 -14.33 17.97 12.53
CA ALA A 55 -13.49 17.02 11.82
C ALA A 55 -13.77 17.07 10.31
N VAL A 56 -12.75 17.42 9.54
CA VAL A 56 -12.86 17.50 8.07
C VAL A 56 -12.24 16.24 7.47
N LEU A 57 -13.10 15.33 6.98
CA LEU A 57 -12.64 14.17 6.21
C LEU A 57 -12.34 14.57 4.78
N SER A 58 -11.12 14.31 4.31
CA SER A 58 -10.72 14.53 2.92
C SER A 58 -10.91 13.25 2.11
N GLN A 59 -10.41 12.12 2.61
CA GLN A 59 -10.47 10.82 1.93
C GLN A 59 -10.81 9.72 2.90
N VAL A 60 -11.60 8.73 2.47
CA VAL A 60 -11.86 7.52 3.25
C VAL A 60 -11.86 6.30 2.35
N GLY A 61 -11.20 5.22 2.78
CA GLY A 61 -11.16 3.94 2.08
C GLY A 61 -11.44 2.76 3.02
N VAL A 62 -12.05 1.72 2.47
CA VAL A 62 -12.25 0.42 3.13
C VAL A 62 -11.33 -0.60 2.49
N LEU A 63 -10.42 -1.15 3.28
CA LEU A 63 -9.48 -2.19 2.89
C LEU A 63 -9.90 -3.51 3.57
N LYS A 64 -9.92 -4.62 2.83
CA LYS A 64 -10.23 -5.95 3.37
C LYS A 64 -9.11 -6.91 3.06
N LYS A 65 -8.71 -7.72 4.03
CA LYS A 65 -7.76 -8.80 3.79
C LYS A 65 -8.49 -10.06 3.34
N GLU A 66 -8.15 -10.58 2.17
CA GLU A 66 -8.69 -11.81 1.60
C GLU A 66 -7.57 -12.62 0.94
N HIS A 67 -7.47 -13.90 1.30
CA HIS A 67 -6.48 -14.83 0.74
C HIS A 67 -5.04 -14.31 0.89
N GLY A 68 -4.70 -13.74 2.05
CA GLY A 68 -3.39 -13.15 2.33
C GLY A 68 -3.17 -11.75 1.73
N ASN A 69 -4.06 -11.24 0.87
CA ASN A 69 -3.91 -9.95 0.19
C ASN A 69 -4.85 -8.91 0.77
N ILE A 70 -4.41 -7.65 0.88
CA ILE A 70 -5.28 -6.54 1.27
C ILE A 70 -5.82 -5.87 0.00
N LEU A 71 -7.14 -5.67 -0.07
CA LEU A 71 -7.85 -5.17 -1.25
C LEU A 71 -8.70 -3.97 -0.89
N LEU A 72 -8.70 -2.93 -1.74
CA LEU A 72 -9.64 -1.81 -1.62
C LEU A 72 -11.04 -2.24 -2.05
N LYS A 73 -12.03 -2.02 -1.17
CA LYS A 73 -13.42 -2.44 -1.34
C LYS A 73 -14.37 -1.28 -1.64
N ASP A 74 -14.17 -0.15 -0.98
CA ASP A 74 -14.91 1.09 -1.22
C ASP A 74 -14.00 2.27 -0.87
N SER A 75 -14.28 3.42 -1.45
CA SER A 75 -13.62 4.67 -1.10
C SER A 75 -14.47 5.85 -1.51
N PHE A 76 -14.38 6.94 -0.75
CA PHE A 76 -14.91 8.23 -1.17
C PHE A 76 -13.92 9.34 -0.86
N ASP A 77 -13.95 10.36 -1.71
CA ASP A 77 -13.19 11.61 -1.55
C ASP A 77 -14.22 12.73 -1.45
N THR A 78 -14.03 13.65 -0.51
CA THR A 78 -14.96 14.76 -0.28
C THR A 78 -14.63 15.98 -1.14
N GLY A 79 -13.51 15.96 -1.88
CA GLY A 79 -13.00 17.08 -2.67
C GLY A 79 -12.44 18.22 -1.81
N LYS A 80 -12.39 18.06 -0.48
CA LYS A 80 -11.81 19.02 0.47
C LYS A 80 -10.29 18.81 0.51
N VAL A 81 -9.61 19.14 -0.59
CA VAL A 81 -8.15 19.05 -0.71
C VAL A 81 -7.51 20.30 -0.10
N SER A 82 -6.63 20.13 0.90
CA SER A 82 -5.80 21.24 1.39
C SER A 82 -4.73 21.60 0.35
N ALA A 83 -4.50 22.91 0.27
CA ALA A 83 -3.72 23.58 -0.75
C ALA A 83 -2.22 23.26 -0.66
N ASP A 84 -1.75 22.22 -1.36
CA ASP A 84 -0.48 22.32 -2.09
C ASP A 84 -0.51 21.39 -3.30
N ASP A 85 -0.73 22.01 -4.45
CA ASP A 85 -0.97 21.40 -5.76
C ASP A 85 0.37 20.94 -6.37
N THR A 86 0.96 19.91 -5.78
CA THR A 86 2.00 19.10 -6.43
C THR A 86 1.50 17.67 -6.43
N LEU A 87 1.41 17.07 -7.61
CA LEU A 87 0.84 15.75 -7.90
C LEU A 87 1.44 14.63 -7.03
N ILE A 88 0.97 14.54 -5.80
CA ILE A 88 1.23 13.50 -4.83
C ILE A 88 -0.16 12.90 -4.56
N GLY A 89 -0.47 11.80 -5.27
CA GLY A 89 -1.82 11.24 -5.32
C GLY A 89 -2.40 10.88 -3.95
N SER A 90 -3.73 10.68 -3.90
CA SER A 90 -4.49 10.38 -2.68
C SER A 90 -3.79 9.36 -1.78
N ILE A 91 -3.70 9.62 -0.48
CA ILE A 91 -3.10 8.69 0.50
C ILE A 91 -3.79 7.33 0.43
N VAL A 92 -5.13 7.33 0.35
CA VAL A 92 -5.92 6.09 0.23
C VAL A 92 -5.55 5.33 -1.05
N GLY A 93 -5.41 6.03 -2.18
CA GLY A 93 -5.04 5.43 -3.46
C GLY A 93 -3.58 4.99 -3.52
N GLY A 94 -2.67 5.74 -2.90
CA GLY A 94 -1.26 5.40 -2.79
C GLY A 94 -1.04 4.15 -1.94
N LEU A 95 -1.67 4.10 -0.77
CA LEU A 95 -1.71 2.92 0.09
C LEU A 95 -2.25 1.70 -0.65
N ALA A 96 -3.42 1.82 -1.28
CA ALA A 96 -4.02 0.74 -2.05
C ALA A 96 -3.14 0.28 -3.22
N GLY A 97 -2.50 1.22 -3.92
CA GLY A 97 -1.60 0.94 -5.04
C GLY A 97 -0.35 0.17 -4.62
N ILE A 98 0.30 0.58 -3.52
CA ILE A 98 1.46 -0.14 -2.98
C ILE A 98 1.08 -1.55 -2.55
N ILE A 99 -0.06 -1.71 -1.88
CA ILE A 99 -0.58 -3.01 -1.45
C ILE A 99 -0.95 -3.90 -2.64
N ALA A 100 -1.55 -3.34 -3.70
CA ALA A 100 -1.87 -4.10 -4.92
C ALA A 100 -0.62 -4.39 -5.77
N GLY A 101 0.48 -3.68 -5.52
CA GLY A 101 1.73 -3.78 -6.25
C GLY A 101 2.62 -4.96 -5.81
N PRO A 102 3.83 -5.06 -6.41
CA PRO A 102 4.74 -6.18 -6.16
C PRO A 102 5.13 -6.35 -4.69
N LEU A 103 5.27 -5.26 -3.92
CA LEU A 103 5.58 -5.35 -2.50
C LEU A 103 4.43 -6.01 -1.73
N GLY A 104 3.18 -5.58 -1.94
CA GLY A 104 2.06 -6.16 -1.21
C GLY A 104 1.83 -7.65 -1.51
N VAL A 105 2.13 -8.11 -2.74
CA VAL A 105 2.15 -9.55 -3.07
C VAL A 105 3.21 -10.30 -2.25
N LEU A 106 4.44 -9.76 -2.18
CA LEU A 106 5.53 -10.38 -1.41
C LEU A 106 5.18 -10.46 0.09
N LEU A 107 4.61 -9.39 0.64
CA LEU A 107 4.21 -9.33 2.04
C LEU A 107 3.00 -10.23 2.34
N GLY A 108 2.04 -10.31 1.42
CA GLY A 108 0.85 -11.13 1.56
C GLY A 108 1.14 -12.64 1.52
N VAL A 109 2.03 -13.08 0.63
CA VAL A 109 2.45 -14.48 0.52
C VAL A 109 3.33 -14.90 1.70
N GLY A 110 4.24 -14.03 2.15
CA GLY A 110 5.22 -14.33 3.20
C GLY A 110 4.61 -14.63 4.58
N ILE A 111 3.41 -14.10 4.87
CA ILE A 111 2.74 -14.30 6.17
C ILE A 111 1.72 -15.46 6.12
N GLY A 112 1.32 -15.93 4.94
CA GLY A 112 0.33 -17.02 4.77
C GLY A 112 0.91 -18.43 4.61
N GLY A 113 2.22 -18.57 4.38
CA GLY A 113 2.89 -19.83 4.03
C GLY A 113 3.62 -20.57 5.16
N SER A 114 3.14 -20.53 6.40
CA SER A 114 3.65 -21.26 7.59
C SER A 114 5.08 -20.95 8.12
N VAL A 115 5.24 -21.05 9.46
CA VAL A 115 6.48 -21.14 10.29
C VAL A 115 6.98 -19.87 11.00
N GLY A 116 6.70 -19.79 12.30
CA GLY A 116 7.74 -19.56 13.33
C GLY A 116 8.24 -18.14 13.65
N LEU A 117 7.95 -17.10 12.86
CA LEU A 117 8.50 -15.76 13.11
C LEU A 117 7.64 -14.86 14.03
N LEU A 118 6.49 -15.35 14.50
CA LEU A 118 5.56 -14.55 15.30
C LEU A 118 6.09 -14.18 16.70
N ALA A 119 7.13 -14.85 17.20
CA ALA A 119 7.69 -14.54 18.52
C ALA A 119 8.40 -13.17 18.54
N ASP A 120 9.01 -12.74 17.43
CA ASP A 120 9.72 -11.46 17.32
C ASP A 120 8.88 -10.35 16.63
N ALA A 121 7.74 -10.70 16.04
CA ALA A 121 6.87 -9.76 15.33
C ALA A 121 6.15 -8.75 16.26
N ALA A 122 6.04 -9.06 17.56
CA ALA A 122 5.40 -8.19 18.53
C ALA A 122 6.23 -6.92 18.84
N ASP A 123 7.56 -7.04 18.83
CA ASP A 123 8.48 -5.90 19.08
C ASP A 123 8.73 -5.10 17.79
N MET A 124 8.73 -5.73 16.61
CA MET A 124 8.73 -5.02 15.31
C MET A 124 7.50 -4.12 15.11
N LYS A 125 6.40 -4.41 15.82
CA LYS A 125 5.09 -3.77 15.61
C LYS A 125 5.03 -2.29 15.99
N ARG A 126 5.98 -1.80 16.81
CA ARG A 126 6.00 -0.41 17.29
C ARG A 126 6.88 0.53 16.46
N GLU A 127 7.82 -0.01 15.68
CA GLU A 127 8.73 0.77 14.82
C GLU A 127 8.40 0.65 13.32
N ALA A 128 7.48 -0.25 12.95
CA ALA A 128 7.16 -0.48 11.56
C ALA A 128 6.08 0.48 11.05
N GLY A 129 6.28 0.96 9.82
CA GLY A 129 5.35 1.86 9.12
C GLY A 129 3.97 1.26 8.90
N LEU A 130 3.06 2.10 8.41
CA LEU A 130 1.65 1.78 8.20
C LEU A 130 1.45 0.47 7.43
N PHE A 131 2.18 0.25 6.34
CA PHE A 131 2.00 -0.95 5.52
C PHE A 131 2.21 -2.23 6.33
N TRP A 132 3.23 -2.24 7.19
CA TRP A 132 3.57 -3.38 8.02
C TRP A 132 2.59 -3.57 9.16
N SER A 133 2.14 -2.47 9.79
CA SER A 133 1.10 -2.51 10.82
C SER A 133 -0.17 -3.19 10.29
N MET A 134 -0.65 -2.77 9.11
CA MET A 134 -1.84 -3.36 8.48
C MET A 134 -1.62 -4.84 8.14
N THR A 135 -0.50 -5.18 7.53
CA THR A 135 -0.22 -6.55 7.08
C THR A 135 -0.12 -7.54 8.26
N LEU A 136 0.53 -7.13 9.35
CA LEU A 136 0.70 -7.95 10.54
C LEU A 136 -0.55 -8.02 11.42
N ARG A 137 -1.36 -6.95 11.46
CA ARG A 137 -2.53 -6.87 12.33
C ARG A 137 -3.75 -7.54 11.71
N MET A 138 -3.95 -7.40 10.41
CA MET A 138 -5.12 -7.94 9.72
C MET A 138 -4.95 -9.43 9.45
N LYS A 139 -5.94 -10.21 9.85
CA LYS A 139 -6.15 -11.59 9.43
C LYS A 139 -7.07 -11.63 8.21
N ASP A 140 -7.07 -12.75 7.48
CA ASP A 140 -8.03 -12.94 6.40
C ASP A 140 -9.47 -12.83 6.94
N GLY A 141 -10.28 -12.00 6.28
CA GLY A 141 -11.62 -11.61 6.70
C GLY A 141 -11.68 -10.26 7.43
N ASP A 142 -10.57 -9.79 8.02
CA ASP A 142 -10.53 -8.50 8.71
C ASP A 142 -10.63 -7.33 7.71
N VAL A 143 -11.21 -6.23 8.20
CA VAL A 143 -11.44 -5.00 7.45
C VAL A 143 -10.78 -3.83 8.17
N ALA A 144 -10.22 -2.89 7.43
CA ALA A 144 -9.70 -1.64 7.95
C ALA A 144 -10.35 -0.46 7.23
N ILE A 145 -10.78 0.55 7.98
CA ILE A 145 -11.11 1.86 7.44
C ILE A 145 -9.86 2.73 7.57
N VAL A 146 -9.49 3.40 6.49
CA VAL A 146 -8.42 4.41 6.46
C VAL A 146 -9.06 5.74 6.11
N ALA A 147 -8.94 6.74 6.98
CA ALA A 147 -9.50 8.07 6.80
C ALA A 147 -8.40 9.12 6.91
N VAL A 148 -8.28 9.98 5.90
CA VAL A 148 -7.49 11.20 5.96
C VAL A 148 -8.39 12.30 6.50
N VAL A 149 -7.99 12.91 7.60
CA VAL A 149 -8.83 13.81 8.38
C VAL A 149 -8.02 14.94 9.00
N GLN A 150 -8.60 16.13 9.03
CA GLN A 150 -8.15 17.22 9.89
C GLN A 150 -9.07 17.26 11.12
N GLU A 151 -8.54 16.88 12.28
CA GLU A 151 -9.28 16.80 13.54
C GLU A 151 -8.95 18.01 14.42
N LYS A 152 -9.96 18.81 14.83
CA LYS A 152 -9.82 19.71 16.00
C LYS A 152 -9.84 18.92 17.30
N SER A 153 -10.57 17.81 17.28
CA SER A 153 -10.77 16.86 18.38
C SER A 153 -10.88 15.46 17.80
N GLU A 154 -10.36 14.47 18.52
CA GLU A 154 -10.47 13.05 18.13
C GLU A 154 -11.86 12.47 18.43
N GLU A 155 -12.69 13.18 19.21
CA GLU A 155 -13.97 12.64 19.67
C GLU A 155 -14.95 12.25 18.56
N PRO A 156 -15.17 13.02 17.48
CA PRO A 156 -16.16 12.66 16.46
C PRO A 156 -15.90 11.29 15.84
N LEU A 157 -14.65 11.00 15.45
CA LEU A 157 -14.26 9.70 14.89
C LEU A 157 -14.25 8.62 15.97
N ASN A 158 -13.73 8.92 17.16
CA ASN A 158 -13.70 7.96 18.27
C ASN A 158 -15.12 7.54 18.70
N ARG A 159 -16.12 8.44 18.64
CA ARG A 159 -17.53 8.12 18.90
C ARG A 159 -18.12 7.17 17.86
N ILE A 160 -17.76 7.31 16.58
CA ILE A 160 -18.22 6.42 15.52
C ILE A 160 -17.56 5.04 15.69
N PHE A 161 -16.24 4.99 15.79
CA PHE A 161 -15.50 3.73 15.91
C PHE A 161 -15.75 3.00 17.23
N GLY A 162 -15.95 3.75 18.32
CA GLY A 162 -16.21 3.22 19.66
C GLY A 162 -17.56 2.50 19.82
N LYS A 163 -18.44 2.54 18.80
CA LYS A 163 -19.65 1.70 18.72
C LYS A 163 -19.33 0.23 18.45
N PHE A 164 -18.10 -0.07 18.04
CA PHE A 164 -17.66 -1.38 17.59
C PHE A 164 -16.40 -1.81 18.36
N GLU A 165 -16.10 -3.12 18.37
CA GLU A 165 -14.84 -3.64 18.93
C GLU A 165 -13.69 -3.38 17.95
N THR A 166 -13.17 -2.15 17.97
CA THR A 166 -12.14 -1.67 17.04
C THR A 166 -10.87 -1.25 17.76
N VAL A 167 -9.77 -1.23 17.00
CA VAL A 167 -8.53 -0.55 17.40
C VAL A 167 -8.34 0.62 16.46
N VAL A 168 -8.20 1.83 17.04
CA VAL A 168 -7.98 3.07 16.29
C VAL A 168 -6.53 3.50 16.45
N GLU A 169 -5.86 3.75 15.34
CA GLU A 169 -4.48 4.26 15.27
C GLU A 169 -4.48 5.57 14.46
N ARG A 170 -3.62 6.52 14.84
CA ARG A 170 -3.50 7.82 14.16
C ARG A 170 -2.04 8.06 13.80
N TYR A 171 -1.80 8.46 12.56
CA TYR A 171 -0.48 8.77 12.02
C TYR A 171 -0.50 10.15 11.38
N PRO A 172 0.55 10.96 11.51
CA PRO A 172 0.65 12.20 10.74
C PRO A 172 0.58 11.90 9.24
N ALA A 173 -0.28 12.61 8.51
CA ALA A 173 -0.47 12.34 7.08
C ALA A 173 0.81 12.51 6.25
N ALA A 174 1.67 13.46 6.65
CA ALA A 174 2.97 13.67 6.01
C ALA A 174 3.91 12.45 6.14
N GLU A 175 3.92 11.77 7.28
CA GLU A 175 4.76 10.57 7.49
C GLU A 175 4.26 9.41 6.61
N ILE A 176 2.93 9.24 6.52
CA ILE A 176 2.35 8.22 5.64
C ILE A 176 2.61 8.54 4.17
N GLN A 177 2.58 9.82 3.80
CA GLN A 177 2.86 10.23 2.43
C GLN A 177 4.31 9.93 2.04
N GLU A 178 5.26 10.21 2.93
CA GLU A 178 6.67 9.84 2.75
C GLU A 178 6.84 8.31 2.65
N GLU A 179 6.15 7.54 3.49
CA GLU A 179 6.20 6.07 3.44
C GLU A 179 5.66 5.53 2.10
N ILE A 180 4.58 6.10 1.58
CA ILE A 180 4.01 5.74 0.26
C ILE A 180 5.02 6.04 -0.85
N GLU A 181 5.66 7.22 -0.83
CA GLU A 181 6.65 7.61 -1.84
C GLU A 181 7.85 6.68 -1.83
N HIS A 182 8.42 6.41 -0.66
CA HIS A 182 9.53 5.47 -0.51
C HIS A 182 9.15 4.07 -0.99
N ALA A 183 7.94 3.59 -0.67
CA ALA A 183 7.46 2.30 -1.15
C ALA A 183 7.31 2.26 -2.69
N ARG A 184 6.91 3.38 -3.32
CA ARG A 184 6.82 3.48 -4.79
C ARG A 184 8.21 3.39 -5.43
N GLU A 185 9.19 4.09 -4.88
CA GLU A 185 10.57 4.02 -5.36
C GLU A 185 11.13 2.60 -5.30
N VAL A 186 10.88 1.89 -4.20
CA VAL A 186 11.28 0.48 -4.05
C VAL A 186 10.58 -0.41 -5.08
N GLN A 187 9.27 -0.22 -5.33
CA GLN A 187 8.55 -0.98 -6.35
C GLN A 187 9.09 -0.73 -7.76
N ASP A 188 9.37 0.53 -8.10
CA ASP A 188 9.92 0.92 -9.39
C ASP A 188 11.31 0.32 -9.63
N ASP A 189 12.16 0.29 -8.60
CA ASP A 189 13.49 -0.34 -8.69
C ASP A 189 13.37 -1.86 -8.87
N LEU A 190 12.53 -2.52 -8.06
CA LEU A 190 12.25 -3.96 -8.20
C LEU A 190 11.72 -4.30 -9.60
N GLU A 191 10.82 -3.48 -10.15
CA GLU A 191 10.29 -3.69 -11.48
C GLU A 191 11.38 -3.53 -12.55
N LYS A 192 12.22 -2.49 -12.46
CA LYS A 192 13.35 -2.28 -13.38
C LYS A 192 14.31 -3.47 -13.34
N GLN A 193 14.68 -3.93 -12.15
CA GLN A 193 15.56 -5.08 -11.98
C GLN A 193 14.94 -6.36 -12.58
N ALA A 194 13.66 -6.62 -12.31
CA ALA A 194 12.96 -7.77 -12.87
C ALA A 194 12.89 -7.72 -14.40
N ARG A 195 12.57 -6.55 -14.98
CA ARG A 195 12.54 -6.35 -16.44
C ARG A 195 13.91 -6.59 -17.08
N ASN A 196 14.98 -6.04 -16.50
CA ASN A 196 16.34 -6.23 -16.99
C ASN A 196 16.74 -7.71 -16.97
N LYS A 197 16.51 -8.39 -15.83
CA LYS A 197 16.80 -9.82 -15.69
C LYS A 197 16.00 -10.68 -16.67
N MET A 198 14.71 -10.40 -16.85
CA MET A 198 13.89 -11.10 -17.84
C MET A 198 14.36 -10.82 -19.28
N ALA A 199 14.86 -9.63 -19.58
CA ALA A 199 15.40 -9.30 -20.90
C ALA A 199 16.72 -10.05 -21.19
N GLU A 200 17.61 -10.13 -20.21
CA GLU A 200 18.85 -10.92 -20.27
C GLU A 200 18.54 -12.41 -20.46
N GLU A 201 17.66 -12.98 -19.63
CA GLU A 201 17.23 -14.38 -19.72
C GLU A 201 16.54 -14.69 -21.05
N ARG A 202 15.67 -13.79 -21.55
CA ARG A 202 15.04 -13.93 -22.87
C ARG A 202 16.09 -13.95 -23.97
N SER A 203 17.09 -13.08 -23.92
CA SER A 203 18.15 -13.02 -24.93
C SER A 203 18.97 -14.32 -24.95
N ALA A 204 19.39 -14.79 -23.77
CA ALA A 204 20.12 -16.05 -23.61
C ALA A 204 19.29 -17.28 -24.02
N MET A 205 18.00 -17.33 -23.66
CA MET A 205 17.10 -18.42 -24.04
C MET A 205 16.76 -18.42 -25.53
N ARG A 206 16.64 -17.25 -26.15
CA ARG A 206 16.34 -17.12 -27.59
C ARG A 206 17.54 -17.53 -28.44
N GLU A 207 18.76 -17.20 -28.02
CA GLU A 207 19.99 -17.67 -28.65
C GLU A 207 20.08 -19.22 -28.58
N LYS A 208 19.91 -19.80 -27.38
CA LYS A 208 19.88 -21.27 -27.21
C LYS A 208 18.80 -21.95 -28.04
N LYS A 209 17.55 -21.44 -28.01
CA LYS A 209 16.44 -22.02 -28.78
C LYS A 209 16.64 -21.90 -30.29
N VAL A 210 17.17 -20.77 -30.77
CA VAL A 210 17.45 -20.59 -32.21
C VAL A 210 18.50 -21.59 -32.67
N ASP A 211 19.53 -21.85 -31.88
CA ASP A 211 20.55 -22.85 -32.21
C ASP A 211 20.00 -24.28 -32.17
N GLU A 212 19.15 -24.60 -31.19
CA GLU A 212 18.41 -25.86 -31.15
C GLU A 212 17.49 -26.03 -32.38
N TYR A 213 16.76 -24.99 -32.78
CA TYR A 213 15.91 -25.03 -33.97
C TYR A 213 16.72 -25.18 -35.25
N LYS A 214 17.85 -24.47 -35.40
CA LYS A 214 18.74 -24.61 -36.56
C LYS A 214 19.27 -26.04 -36.69
N LYS A 215 19.75 -26.63 -35.58
CA LYS A 215 20.21 -28.03 -35.57
C LYS A 215 19.08 -28.98 -35.94
N LYS A 216 17.91 -28.81 -35.36
CA LYS A 216 16.73 -29.65 -35.67
C LYS A 216 16.32 -29.54 -37.14
N MET A 217 16.32 -28.34 -37.71
CA MET A 217 16.02 -28.13 -39.14
C MET A 217 17.09 -28.74 -40.06
N GLN A 218 18.37 -28.67 -39.68
CA GLN A 218 19.45 -29.34 -40.43
C GLN A 218 19.28 -30.87 -40.40
N ASP A 219 19.01 -31.45 -39.24
CA ASP A 219 18.77 -32.88 -39.09
C ASP A 219 17.53 -33.34 -39.88
N ASP A 220 16.45 -32.57 -39.85
CA ASP A 220 15.23 -32.86 -40.60
C ASP A 220 15.48 -32.78 -42.12
N PHE A 221 16.28 -31.81 -42.57
CA PHE A 221 16.65 -31.67 -43.98
C PHE A 221 17.55 -32.81 -44.46
N LEU A 222 18.51 -33.24 -43.63
CA LEU A 222 19.38 -34.39 -43.92
C LEU A 222 18.57 -35.68 -44.04
N LYS A 223 17.67 -35.95 -43.07
CA LYS A 223 16.76 -37.10 -43.11
C LYS A 223 15.86 -37.09 -44.35
N LEU A 224 15.40 -35.91 -44.78
CA LEU A 224 14.60 -35.78 -45.99
C LEU A 224 15.43 -36.13 -47.23
N LYS A 225 16.66 -35.61 -47.34
CA LYS A 225 17.56 -35.89 -48.46
C LYS A 225 17.92 -37.38 -48.57
N GLU A 226 18.14 -38.05 -47.44
CA GLU A 226 18.38 -39.50 -47.40
C GLU A 226 17.17 -40.31 -47.89
N ARG A 227 15.94 -39.85 -47.61
CA ARG A 227 14.71 -40.51 -48.09
C ARG A 227 14.43 -40.33 -49.59
N PHE A 228 14.99 -39.32 -50.23
CA PHE A 228 14.78 -39.04 -51.65
C PHE A 228 15.95 -39.47 -52.55
N ASN A 229 17.09 -39.88 -51.96
CA ASN A 229 18.28 -40.36 -52.68
C ASN A 229 18.54 -41.88 -52.52
N GLY A 230 17.63 -42.63 -51.90
CA GLY A 230 17.64 -44.09 -51.81
C GLY A 230 16.41 -44.69 -52.46
#